data_AF-A0A1V0URY4-F1
#
_entry.id   AF-A0A1V0URY4-F1
#
_cell.length_a   1.000
_cell.length_b   1.000
_cell.length_c   1.000
_cell.angle_alpha   90.00
_cell.angle_beta   90.00
_cell.angle_gamma   90.00
#
_symmetry.space_group_name_H-M   'P 1'
#
loop_
_entity.id
_entity.type
_entity.pdbx_description
1 polymer ?
#
loop_
_entity_poly.entity_id
_entity_poly.type
_entity_poly.pdbx_seq_one_letter_code
_entity_poly.pdbx_strand_id
1 'polypeptide(L)'
;MFQLLKGAHITGERLEDLLRQLHAKEEFQLLVGELKEKVSLTADDLVVRKAYHGDMELETQIVTLYYVLLADKEEKVLIRYATTDEEILKEELHAQAVIRVDGKHQLHKFEVTDFTVSSMIVDQNYTETEVAIPQQDLHHDPSYTPGEMKDAVQTQVWWLGDGCLPGGYQHCGGNCGYGRKHGGGTPINLTDQCCVLHDSCYDDAAEGKIRKCKCDAMLIDCVNENDDGSWAAIGIRLYFALKAC
;
A
#
# COMPACT_ATOMS: atom_id res chain seq x y z
N MET A 1 5.18 -12.43 -3.59
CA MET A 1 3.86 -12.24 -2.93
C MET A 1 4.03 -12.55 -1.45
N PHE A 2 3.18 -12.00 -0.59
CA PHE A 2 3.41 -11.90 0.85
C PHE A 2 2.12 -12.28 1.58
N GLN A 3 2.18 -12.57 2.88
CA GLN A 3 0.99 -12.78 3.71
C GLN A 3 1.15 -12.09 5.05
N LEU A 4 0.11 -11.41 5.53
CA LEU A 4 0.06 -11.00 6.93
C LEU A 4 -0.29 -12.20 7.82
N LEU A 5 0.61 -12.57 8.72
CA LEU A 5 0.42 -13.69 9.65
C LEU A 5 -0.37 -13.25 10.89
N LYS A 6 0.04 -12.12 11.46
CA LYS A 6 -0.53 -11.56 12.69
C LYS A 6 -0.21 -10.07 12.78
N GLY A 7 -1.02 -9.31 13.51
CA GLY A 7 -0.75 -7.90 13.71
C GLY A 7 -1.75 -7.21 14.63
N ALA A 8 -1.50 -5.94 14.90
CA ALA A 8 -2.32 -5.11 15.77
C ALA A 8 -2.27 -3.63 15.40
N HIS A 9 -3.24 -2.87 15.92
CA HIS A 9 -3.18 -1.42 15.87
C HIS A 9 -2.04 -0.90 16.76
N ILE A 10 -1.30 0.09 16.26
CA ILE A 10 -0.25 0.76 17.03
C ILE A 10 -0.89 1.86 17.87
N THR A 11 -0.57 1.91 19.17
CA THR A 11 -1.00 2.96 20.09
C THR A 11 0.13 3.36 21.05
N GLY A 12 -0.06 4.46 21.79
CA GLY A 12 0.85 4.90 22.85
C GLY A 12 2.27 5.23 22.35
N GLU A 13 3.26 4.95 23.19
CA GLU A 13 4.69 5.28 22.95
C GLU A 13 5.20 4.76 21.60
N ARG A 14 4.75 3.57 21.16
CA ARG A 14 5.14 2.99 19.87
C ARG A 14 4.69 3.83 18.69
N LEU A 15 3.48 4.39 18.76
CA LEU A 15 2.95 5.28 17.73
C LEU A 15 3.74 6.59 17.73
N GLU A 16 4.02 7.15 18.91
CA GLU A 16 4.83 8.36 19.05
C GLU A 16 6.23 8.17 18.46
N ASP A 17 6.88 7.03 18.71
CA ASP A 17 8.17 6.68 18.12
C ASP A 17 8.13 6.61 16.58
N LEU A 18 7.12 5.93 16.04
CA LEU A 18 6.97 5.79 14.59
C LEU A 18 6.73 7.14 13.91
N LEU A 19 5.90 8.00 14.50
CA LEU A 19 5.68 9.35 14.01
C LEU A 19 6.93 10.22 14.14
N ARG A 20 7.67 10.14 15.24
CA ARG A 20 8.96 10.85 15.40
C ARG A 20 9.94 10.44 14.30
N GLN A 21 10.06 9.15 14.01
CA GLN A 21 10.92 8.65 12.94
C GLN A 21 10.48 9.16 11.56
N LEU A 22 9.17 9.11 11.27
CA LEU A 22 8.62 9.62 10.02
C LEU A 22 8.88 11.13 9.85
N HIS A 23 8.63 11.94 10.88
CA HIS A 23 8.85 13.38 10.84
C HIS A 23 10.34 13.76 10.69
N ALA A 24 11.24 12.90 11.12
CA ALA A 24 12.68 13.11 10.98
C ALA A 24 13.21 12.79 9.56
N LYS A 25 12.44 12.11 8.71
CA LYS A 25 12.84 11.78 7.34
C LYS A 25 12.84 13.02 6.44
N GLU A 26 13.90 13.17 5.66
CA GLU A 26 14.03 14.25 4.69
C GLU A 26 12.94 14.15 3.60
N GLU A 27 12.64 12.94 3.15
CA GLU A 27 11.59 12.65 2.16
C GLU A 27 10.20 13.09 2.65
N PHE A 28 9.91 12.88 3.94
CA PHE A 28 8.65 13.35 4.54
C PHE A 28 8.60 14.87 4.62
N GLN A 29 9.71 15.52 5.01
CA GLN A 29 9.80 16.97 5.06
C GLN A 29 9.64 17.61 3.68
N LEU A 30 10.24 17.00 2.64
CA LEU A 30 10.08 17.41 1.24
C LEU A 30 8.62 17.29 0.78
N LEU A 31 7.98 16.15 1.05
CA LEU A 31 6.58 15.92 0.72
C LEU A 31 5.65 16.94 1.40
N VAL A 32 5.81 17.15 2.70
CA VAL A 32 5.03 18.15 3.45
C VAL A 32 5.31 19.57 2.94
N GLY A 33 6.55 19.87 2.53
CA GLY A 33 6.90 21.13 1.88
C GLY A 33 6.11 21.37 0.59
N GLU A 34 6.02 20.36 -0.28
CA GLU A 34 5.23 20.45 -1.52
C GLU A 34 3.72 20.61 -1.21
N LEU A 35 3.20 19.84 -0.25
CA LEU A 35 1.80 19.93 0.18
C LEU A 35 1.48 21.31 0.79
N LYS A 36 2.42 21.93 1.50
CA LYS A 36 2.27 23.30 2.02
C LYS A 36 2.06 24.30 0.88
N GLU A 37 2.85 24.22 -0.18
CA GLU A 37 2.74 25.12 -1.32
C GLU A 37 1.43 24.90 -2.11
N LYS A 38 0.93 23.67 -2.17
CA LYS A 38 -0.25 23.31 -2.97
C LYS A 38 -1.58 23.46 -2.24
N VAL A 39 -1.63 23.11 -0.96
CA VAL A 39 -2.87 23.02 -0.18
C VAL A 39 -2.75 23.67 1.21
N SER A 40 -1.67 24.42 1.48
CA SER A 40 -1.45 25.13 2.76
C SER A 40 -1.43 24.21 3.99
N LEU A 41 -1.09 22.93 3.81
CA LEU A 41 -0.97 21.95 4.88
C LEU A 41 0.44 21.95 5.49
N THR A 42 0.51 21.81 6.82
CA THR A 42 1.75 21.56 7.57
C THR A 42 1.70 20.22 8.29
N ALA A 43 2.85 19.75 8.80
CA ALA A 43 2.93 18.49 9.52
C ALA A 43 2.04 18.45 10.78
N ASP A 44 1.82 19.60 11.43
CA ASP A 44 0.99 19.71 12.64
C ASP A 44 -0.51 19.59 12.36
N ASP A 45 -0.92 19.74 11.09
CA ASP A 45 -2.32 19.59 10.67
C ASP A 45 -2.73 18.13 10.47
N LEU A 46 -1.75 17.22 10.40
CA LEU A 46 -1.95 15.80 10.16
C LEU A 46 -2.39 15.07 11.42
N VAL A 47 -3.42 14.23 11.26
CA VAL A 47 -3.93 13.33 12.30
C VAL A 47 -3.78 11.89 11.84
N VAL A 48 -3.48 11.00 12.79
CA VAL A 48 -3.41 9.56 12.52
C VAL A 48 -4.83 9.03 12.33
N ARG A 49 -5.10 8.49 11.14
CA ARG A 49 -6.36 7.79 10.81
C ARG A 49 -6.23 6.30 11.04
N LYS A 50 -5.05 5.74 10.75
CA LYS A 50 -4.74 4.33 10.95
C LYS A 50 -3.27 4.18 11.30
N ALA A 51 -2.97 3.33 12.27
CA ALA A 51 -1.61 2.88 12.52
C ALA A 51 -1.65 1.38 12.85
N TYR A 52 -0.81 0.61 12.18
CA TYR A 52 -0.85 -0.84 12.26
C TYR A 52 0.55 -1.43 12.13
N HIS A 53 0.82 -2.50 12.86
CA HIS A 53 2.04 -3.28 12.73
C HIS A 53 1.70 -4.76 12.67
N GLY A 54 2.53 -5.53 11.97
CA GLY A 54 2.24 -6.94 11.78
C GLY A 54 3.39 -7.70 11.13
N ASP A 55 3.44 -9.00 11.37
CA ASP A 55 4.45 -9.87 10.79
C ASP A 55 3.97 -10.37 9.45
N MET A 56 4.75 -10.03 8.42
CA MET A 56 4.49 -10.31 7.03
C MET A 56 5.46 -11.40 6.55
N GLU A 57 4.93 -12.53 6.12
CA GLU A 57 5.68 -13.60 5.48
C GLU A 57 5.98 -13.22 4.03
N LEU A 58 7.26 -13.27 3.68
CA LEU A 58 7.79 -13.19 2.33
C LEU A 58 8.32 -14.56 1.88
N GLU A 59 8.79 -14.64 0.64
CA GLU A 59 9.38 -15.85 0.03
C GLU A 59 10.43 -16.55 0.91
N THR A 60 11.31 -15.77 1.51
CA THR A 60 12.51 -16.28 2.17
C THR A 60 12.58 -15.96 3.66
N GLN A 61 11.71 -15.08 4.16
CA GLN A 61 11.76 -14.60 5.54
C GLN A 61 10.45 -13.98 5.99
N ILE A 62 10.33 -13.75 7.28
CA ILE A 62 9.25 -12.97 7.88
C ILE A 62 9.82 -11.61 8.28
N VAL A 63 9.11 -10.53 7.94
CA VAL A 63 9.48 -9.15 8.27
C VAL A 63 8.39 -8.52 9.10
N THR A 64 8.74 -7.57 9.98
CA THR A 64 7.75 -6.81 10.72
C THR A 64 7.43 -5.53 9.95
N LEU A 65 6.19 -5.41 9.50
CA LEU A 65 5.60 -4.26 8.82
C LEU A 65 5.14 -3.22 9.84
N TYR A 66 5.37 -1.95 9.51
CA TYR A 66 4.80 -0.78 10.17
C TYR A 66 4.09 0.07 9.12
N TYR A 67 2.84 0.45 9.39
CA TYR A 67 1.99 1.23 8.49
C TYR A 67 1.32 2.36 9.26
N VAL A 68 1.34 3.57 8.67
CA VAL A 68 0.61 4.74 9.16
C VAL A 68 -0.13 5.41 8.01
N LEU A 69 -1.37 5.74 8.28
CA LEU A 69 -2.22 6.59 7.44
C LEU A 69 -2.47 7.89 8.19
N LEU A 70 -1.95 8.99 7.64
CA LEU A 70 -2.18 10.35 8.13
C LEU A 70 -3.17 11.04 7.20
N ALA A 71 -4.05 11.87 7.75
CA ALA A 71 -4.86 12.78 6.95
C ALA A 71 -4.95 14.13 7.65
N ASP A 72 -5.29 15.18 6.93
CA ASP A 72 -5.72 16.41 7.60
C ASP A 72 -7.13 16.25 8.18
N LYS A 73 -7.57 17.27 8.93
CA LYS A 73 -8.90 17.25 9.56
C LYS A 73 -10.04 17.31 8.56
N GLU A 74 -9.82 17.94 7.41
CA GLU A 74 -10.81 18.05 6.33
C GLU A 74 -10.69 16.91 5.32
N GLU A 75 -9.78 15.96 5.54
CA GLU A 75 -9.57 14.78 4.69
C GLU A 75 -9.27 15.14 3.22
N LYS A 76 -8.80 16.36 2.97
CA LYS A 76 -8.32 16.82 1.67
C LYS A 76 -6.96 16.27 1.31
N VAL A 77 -6.20 15.83 2.29
CA VAL A 77 -4.88 15.23 2.14
C VAL A 77 -4.85 13.91 2.87
N LEU A 78 -4.29 12.91 2.20
CA LEU A 78 -4.03 11.58 2.75
C LEU A 78 -2.57 11.23 2.50
N ILE A 79 -1.81 10.90 3.55
CA ILE A 79 -0.43 10.44 3.45
C ILE A 79 -0.36 9.00 3.97
N ARG A 80 0.17 8.12 3.13
CA ARG A 80 0.50 6.73 3.47
C ARG A 80 1.99 6.61 3.69
N TYR A 81 2.33 5.96 4.79
CA TYR A 81 3.69 5.55 5.09
C TYR A 81 3.70 4.07 5.46
N ALA A 82 4.58 3.30 4.83
CA ALA A 82 4.81 1.91 5.19
C ALA A 82 6.30 1.59 5.17
N THR A 83 6.78 0.86 6.16
CA THR A 83 8.17 0.44 6.29
C THR A 83 8.27 -0.94 6.93
N THR A 84 9.43 -1.56 6.84
CA THR A 84 9.72 -2.83 7.51
C THR A 84 10.97 -2.73 8.37
N ASP A 85 11.13 -3.65 9.32
CA ASP A 85 12.35 -3.76 10.12
C ASP A 85 13.55 -4.37 9.37
N GLU A 86 13.37 -4.70 8.10
CA GLU A 86 14.41 -5.17 7.19
C GLU A 86 14.51 -4.23 5.97
N GLU A 87 15.73 -3.93 5.50
CA GLU A 87 15.97 -3.05 4.34
C GLU A 87 15.70 -3.72 2.98
N ILE A 88 15.20 -4.96 2.98
CA ILE A 88 14.97 -5.73 1.75
C ILE A 88 13.72 -5.31 0.98
N LEU A 89 12.86 -4.47 1.56
CA LEU A 89 11.67 -3.91 0.93
C LEU A 89 11.83 -2.39 0.81
N LYS A 90 11.30 -1.82 -0.26
CA LYS A 90 11.28 -0.37 -0.44
C LYS A 90 10.24 0.22 0.51
N GLU A 91 10.61 1.24 1.28
CA GLU A 91 9.65 2.02 2.06
C GLU A 91 8.63 2.71 1.12
N GLU A 92 7.37 2.76 1.56
CA GLU A 92 6.31 3.52 0.90
C GLU A 92 6.19 4.90 1.58
N LEU A 93 6.23 5.96 0.78
CA LEU A 93 5.79 7.30 1.20
C LEU A 93 5.03 7.94 0.03
N HIS A 94 3.72 8.05 0.18
CA HIS A 94 2.82 8.48 -0.88
C HIS A 94 1.75 9.43 -0.33
N ALA A 95 1.40 10.48 -1.06
CA ALA A 95 0.27 11.32 -0.70
C ALA A 95 -0.75 11.47 -1.83
N GLN A 96 -1.99 11.70 -1.44
CA GLN A 96 -3.04 12.19 -2.32
C GLN A 96 -3.57 13.51 -1.76
N ALA A 97 -3.92 14.44 -2.64
CA ALA A 97 -4.55 15.68 -2.24
C ALA A 97 -5.64 16.11 -3.21
N VAL A 98 -6.74 16.63 -2.67
CA VAL A 98 -7.76 17.36 -3.45
C VAL A 98 -7.35 18.82 -3.55
N ILE A 99 -7.05 19.27 -4.77
CA ILE A 99 -6.57 20.63 -5.07
C ILE A 99 -7.63 21.37 -5.86
N ARG A 100 -7.91 22.62 -5.49
CA ARG A 100 -8.84 23.47 -6.23
C ARG A 100 -8.09 24.30 -7.28
N VAL A 101 -8.42 24.10 -8.55
CA VAL A 101 -7.84 24.81 -9.70
C VAL A 101 -8.97 25.33 -10.58
N ASP A 102 -8.97 26.64 -10.89
CA ASP A 102 -9.99 27.29 -11.72
C ASP A 102 -11.45 26.98 -11.31
N GLY A 103 -11.67 26.87 -10.00
CA GLY A 103 -12.99 26.60 -9.42
C GLY A 103 -13.41 25.13 -9.40
N LYS A 104 -12.64 24.21 -9.99
CA LYS A 104 -12.86 22.76 -9.97
C LYS A 104 -11.94 22.06 -8.97
N HIS A 105 -12.34 20.89 -8.49
CA HIS A 105 -11.45 20.01 -7.73
C HIS A 105 -10.70 19.06 -8.67
N GLN A 106 -9.44 18.85 -8.36
CA GLN A 106 -8.56 17.89 -9.01
C GLN A 106 -8.01 16.95 -7.94
N LEU A 107 -7.96 15.66 -8.21
CA LEU A 107 -7.26 14.70 -7.37
C LEU A 107 -5.81 14.59 -7.84
N HIS A 108 -4.89 14.92 -6.96
CA HIS A 108 -3.46 14.81 -7.20
C HIS A 108 -2.87 13.65 -6.40
N LYS A 109 -1.86 13.03 -6.99
CA LYS A 109 -0.99 12.03 -6.38
C LYS A 109 0.42 12.63 -6.26
N PHE A 110 1.09 12.37 -5.14
CA PHE A 110 2.45 12.79 -4.86
C PHE A 110 3.30 11.58 -4.49
N GLU A 111 4.45 11.46 -5.13
CA GLU A 111 5.43 10.40 -4.86
C GLU A 111 6.79 11.01 -4.57
N VAL A 112 7.50 10.44 -3.60
CA VAL A 112 8.89 10.82 -3.32
C VAL A 112 9.82 9.74 -3.88
N THR A 113 10.68 10.11 -4.81
CA THR A 113 11.71 9.23 -5.37
C THR A 113 13.02 10.01 -5.44
N ASP A 114 14.11 9.43 -4.92
CA ASP A 114 15.45 10.04 -4.92
C ASP A 114 15.44 11.51 -4.45
N PHE A 115 14.81 11.77 -3.29
CA PHE A 115 14.66 13.11 -2.70
C PHE A 115 13.96 14.13 -3.60
N THR A 116 13.19 13.66 -4.59
CA THR A 116 12.39 14.50 -5.47
C THR A 116 10.92 14.17 -5.28
N VAL A 117 10.10 15.19 -5.05
CA VAL A 117 8.64 15.06 -5.02
C VAL A 117 8.10 15.24 -6.43
N SER A 118 7.45 14.23 -6.97
CA SER A 118 6.69 14.32 -8.21
C SER A 118 5.20 14.47 -7.89
N SER A 119 4.46 15.16 -8.76
CA SER A 119 3.00 15.26 -8.66
C SER A 119 2.36 14.91 -9.99
N MET A 120 1.28 14.12 -9.93
CA MET A 120 0.47 13.73 -11.08
C MET A 120 -1.00 14.04 -10.79
N ILE A 121 -1.71 14.54 -11.82
CA ILE A 121 -3.16 14.68 -11.76
C ILE A 121 -3.79 13.31 -12.09
N VAL A 122 -4.48 12.72 -11.12
CA VAL A 122 -5.21 11.45 -11.27
C VAL A 122 -6.59 11.70 -11.88
N ASP A 123 -7.28 12.75 -11.42
CA ASP A 123 -8.58 13.16 -11.96
C ASP A 123 -8.68 14.69 -12.03
N GLN A 124 -8.92 15.21 -13.24
CA GLN A 124 -9.05 16.64 -13.51
C GLN A 124 -10.42 17.22 -13.14
N ASN A 125 -11.45 16.39 -12.99
CA ASN A 125 -12.81 16.81 -12.66
C ASN A 125 -13.34 16.00 -11.47
N TYR A 126 -12.48 15.83 -10.46
CA TYR A 126 -12.82 15.10 -9.25
C TYR A 126 -14.06 15.74 -8.60
N THR A 127 -15.07 14.91 -8.31
CA THR A 127 -16.37 15.41 -7.83
C THR A 127 -16.39 15.63 -6.33
N GLU A 128 -15.56 14.90 -5.59
CA GLU A 128 -15.51 14.97 -4.14
C GLU A 128 -14.64 16.13 -3.65
N THR A 129 -14.83 16.49 -2.38
CA THR A 129 -14.01 17.50 -1.69
C THR A 129 -12.91 16.88 -0.83
N GLU A 130 -12.94 15.56 -0.66
CA GLU A 130 -12.13 14.79 0.29
C GLU A 130 -11.49 13.61 -0.46
N VAL A 131 -10.33 13.16 0.01
CA VAL A 131 -9.71 11.92 -0.42
C VAL A 131 -10.38 10.76 0.32
N ALA A 132 -10.77 9.74 -0.42
CA ALA A 132 -11.35 8.53 0.17
C ALA A 132 -10.36 7.88 1.16
N ILE A 133 -10.76 7.77 2.42
CA ILE A 133 -10.01 7.03 3.44
C ILE A 133 -10.35 5.54 3.32
N PRO A 134 -9.36 4.64 3.18
CA PRO A 134 -9.59 3.21 3.16
C PRO A 134 -10.27 2.70 4.44
N GLN A 135 -11.41 2.02 4.30
CA GLN A 135 -12.27 1.60 5.42
C GLN A 135 -12.02 0.16 5.89
N GLN A 136 -11.19 -0.63 5.20
CA GLN A 136 -11.01 -2.03 5.57
C GLN A 136 -10.29 -2.17 6.91
N ASP A 137 -10.94 -2.78 7.89
CA ASP A 137 -10.28 -3.13 9.14
C ASP A 137 -9.25 -4.24 8.93
N LEU A 138 -8.06 -4.05 9.50
CA LEU A 138 -7.03 -5.07 9.55
C LEU A 138 -7.26 -5.93 10.78
N HIS A 139 -6.95 -7.22 10.69
CA HIS A 139 -7.06 -8.13 11.81
C HIS A 139 -6.31 -7.59 13.03
N HIS A 140 -6.94 -7.50 14.19
CA HIS A 140 -6.29 -6.99 15.39
C HIS A 140 -6.21 -8.08 16.44
N ASP A 141 -4.98 -8.51 16.76
CA ASP A 141 -4.72 -9.34 17.93
C ASP A 141 -4.05 -8.49 19.02
N PRO A 142 -4.74 -8.14 20.12
CA PRO A 142 -4.18 -7.35 21.22
C PRO A 142 -2.97 -7.98 21.92
N SER A 143 -2.76 -9.30 21.76
CA SER A 143 -1.63 -10.04 22.34
C SER A 143 -0.40 -10.05 21.44
N TYR A 144 -0.53 -9.56 20.20
CA TYR A 144 0.56 -9.54 19.23
C TYR A 144 1.73 -8.69 19.70
N THR A 145 2.93 -9.26 19.62
CA THR A 145 4.19 -8.55 19.76
C THR A 145 4.96 -8.51 18.44
N PRO A 146 5.51 -7.34 18.03
CA PRO A 146 6.22 -7.24 16.75
C PRO A 146 7.36 -8.26 16.64
N GLY A 147 7.38 -9.04 15.56
CA GLY A 147 8.40 -10.04 15.28
C GLY A 147 8.17 -11.41 15.90
N GLU A 148 7.10 -11.63 16.65
CA GLU A 148 6.85 -12.92 17.32
C GLU A 148 6.69 -14.10 16.37
N MET A 149 6.33 -13.85 15.11
CA MET A 149 6.21 -14.89 14.10
C MET A 149 7.54 -15.28 13.46
N LYS A 150 8.61 -14.46 13.59
CA LYS A 150 9.91 -14.70 12.94
C LYS A 150 10.56 -16.03 13.36
N ASP A 151 10.42 -16.40 14.63
CA ASP A 151 10.95 -17.66 15.17
C ASP A 151 9.90 -18.78 15.23
N ALA A 152 8.61 -18.44 15.14
CA ALA A 152 7.50 -19.37 15.37
C ALA A 152 7.06 -20.12 14.10
N VAL A 153 7.35 -19.59 12.92
CA VAL A 153 6.88 -20.13 11.64
C VAL A 153 8.05 -20.29 10.68
N GLN A 154 8.22 -21.50 10.15
CA GLN A 154 9.02 -21.70 8.94
C GLN A 154 8.19 -21.25 7.74
N THR A 155 8.78 -20.45 6.86
CA THR A 155 8.07 -19.94 5.68
C THR A 155 7.56 -21.13 4.85
N GLN A 156 6.27 -21.17 4.58
CA GLN A 156 5.63 -22.25 3.82
C GLN A 156 5.17 -21.79 2.44
N VAL A 157 4.93 -20.48 2.28
CA VAL A 157 4.62 -19.72 1.05
C VAL A 157 3.99 -20.48 -0.12
N TRP A 158 3.05 -21.38 0.16
CA TRP A 158 2.44 -22.27 -0.84
C TRP A 158 1.58 -21.48 -1.84
N TRP A 159 1.02 -20.35 -1.41
CA TRP A 159 0.24 -19.41 -2.23
C TRP A 159 1.08 -18.62 -3.25
N LEU A 160 2.41 -18.79 -3.28
CA LEU A 160 3.22 -18.24 -4.38
C LEU A 160 3.27 -19.13 -5.60
N GLY A 161 3.34 -20.43 -5.36
CA GLY A 161 3.45 -21.42 -6.42
C GLY A 161 2.10 -21.94 -6.87
N ASP A 162 1.17 -22.14 -5.93
CA ASP A 162 -0.06 -22.87 -6.19
C ASP A 162 -1.13 -22.63 -5.09
N GLY A 163 -1.67 -21.42 -5.02
CA GLY A 163 -2.69 -21.03 -4.05
C GLY A 163 -2.97 -19.53 -4.02
N CYS A 164 -4.14 -19.15 -3.49
CA CYS A 164 -4.53 -17.74 -3.37
C CYS A 164 -4.15 -17.15 -2.03
N LEU A 165 -3.93 -15.83 -2.01
CA LEU A 165 -3.71 -15.08 -0.79
C LEU A 165 -4.83 -15.37 0.22
N PRO A 166 -4.49 -15.62 1.49
CA PRO A 166 -5.50 -15.83 2.51
C PRO A 166 -6.43 -14.62 2.70
N GLY A 167 -7.61 -14.86 3.29
CA GLY A 167 -8.66 -13.84 3.37
C GLY A 167 -9.68 -13.92 2.22
N GLY A 168 -9.61 -14.96 1.39
CA GLY A 168 -10.62 -15.28 0.39
C GLY A 168 -10.37 -14.65 -0.99
N TYR A 169 -9.18 -14.11 -1.25
CA TYR A 169 -8.81 -13.59 -2.56
C TYR A 169 -9.00 -14.66 -3.64
N GLN A 170 -9.51 -14.23 -4.80
CA GLN A 170 -9.83 -15.11 -5.92
C GLN A 170 -8.80 -15.01 -7.05
N HIS A 171 -8.05 -13.91 -7.10
CA HIS A 171 -7.13 -13.59 -8.20
C HIS A 171 -5.74 -13.23 -7.70
N CYS A 172 -5.56 -12.77 -6.46
CA CYS A 172 -4.23 -12.56 -5.91
C CYS A 172 -3.60 -13.88 -5.43
N GLY A 173 -2.54 -14.35 -6.08
CA GLY A 173 -1.79 -15.56 -5.69
C GLY A 173 -1.19 -16.32 -6.87
N GLY A 174 -0.44 -17.38 -6.58
CA GLY A 174 0.06 -18.30 -7.60
C GLY A 174 -1.06 -19.22 -8.12
N ASN A 175 -1.23 -19.31 -9.44
CA ASN A 175 -2.30 -20.09 -10.08
C ASN A 175 -3.72 -19.73 -9.61
N CYS A 176 -3.93 -18.46 -9.24
CA CYS A 176 -5.25 -17.91 -8.96
C CYS A 176 -5.82 -17.18 -10.16
N GLY A 177 -7.15 -17.12 -10.21
CA GLY A 177 -7.89 -16.36 -11.19
C GLY A 177 -8.62 -17.20 -12.23
N TYR A 178 -9.18 -16.53 -13.24
CA TYR A 178 -10.10 -17.17 -14.18
C TYR A 178 -9.46 -18.33 -14.94
N GLY A 179 -10.09 -19.51 -14.88
CA GLY A 179 -9.61 -20.71 -15.56
C GLY A 179 -8.33 -21.31 -14.96
N ARG A 180 -7.87 -20.83 -13.80
CA ARG A 180 -6.71 -21.37 -13.09
C ARG A 180 -7.13 -22.40 -12.04
N LYS A 181 -6.15 -23.03 -11.39
CA LYS A 181 -6.37 -24.14 -10.45
C LYS A 181 -7.09 -23.71 -9.16
N HIS A 182 -6.83 -22.47 -8.73
CA HIS A 182 -7.37 -21.91 -7.50
C HIS A 182 -8.15 -20.61 -7.80
N GLY A 183 -9.08 -20.26 -6.91
CA GLY A 183 -9.84 -19.01 -7.02
C GLY A 183 -10.71 -18.93 -8.29
N GLY A 184 -10.72 -17.76 -8.94
CA GLY A 184 -11.48 -17.51 -10.17
C GLY A 184 -12.94 -17.12 -9.97
N GLY A 185 -13.38 -16.92 -8.72
CA GLY A 185 -14.68 -16.33 -8.39
C GLY A 185 -14.74 -14.81 -8.66
N THR A 186 -15.84 -14.17 -8.27
CA THR A 186 -15.96 -12.71 -8.32
C THR A 186 -14.91 -12.06 -7.43
N PRO A 187 -14.17 -11.03 -7.90
CA PRO A 187 -13.24 -10.28 -7.08
C PRO A 187 -13.90 -9.77 -5.80
N ILE A 188 -13.25 -9.98 -4.65
CA ILE A 188 -13.87 -9.69 -3.34
C ILE A 188 -13.68 -8.24 -2.88
N ASN A 189 -12.71 -7.53 -3.45
CA ASN A 189 -12.42 -6.12 -3.22
C ASN A 189 -11.65 -5.53 -4.41
N LEU A 190 -11.30 -4.23 -4.31
CA LEU A 190 -10.58 -3.53 -5.36
C LEU A 190 -9.17 -4.08 -5.57
N THR A 191 -8.49 -4.53 -4.50
CA THR A 191 -7.18 -5.17 -4.64
C THR A 191 -7.26 -6.48 -5.43
N ASP A 192 -8.26 -7.31 -5.18
CA ASP A 192 -8.48 -8.56 -5.93
C ASP A 192 -8.80 -8.25 -7.41
N GLN A 193 -9.51 -7.15 -7.68
CA GLN A 193 -9.75 -6.65 -9.03
C GLN A 193 -8.46 -6.19 -9.73
N CYS A 194 -7.53 -5.57 -9.01
CA CYS A 194 -6.21 -5.24 -9.56
C CYS A 194 -5.40 -6.51 -9.89
N CYS A 195 -5.53 -7.58 -9.11
CA CYS A 195 -4.91 -8.87 -9.41
C CYS A 195 -5.48 -9.51 -10.68
N VAL A 196 -6.78 -9.36 -10.98
CA VAL A 196 -7.34 -9.78 -12.29
C VAL A 196 -6.60 -9.12 -13.45
N LEU A 197 -6.36 -7.81 -13.35
CA LEU A 197 -5.68 -7.05 -14.41
C LEU A 197 -4.21 -7.47 -14.54
N HIS A 198 -3.56 -7.73 -13.42
CA HIS A 198 -2.17 -8.22 -13.38
C HIS A 198 -2.04 -9.59 -14.04
N ASP A 199 -2.95 -10.52 -13.73
CA ASP A 199 -2.99 -11.85 -14.35
C ASP A 199 -3.15 -11.77 -15.86
N SER A 200 -4.09 -10.96 -16.34
CA SER A 200 -4.29 -10.73 -17.78
C SER A 200 -3.06 -10.13 -18.44
N CYS A 201 -2.37 -9.19 -17.77
CA CYS A 201 -1.13 -8.62 -18.27
C CYS A 201 0.00 -9.66 -18.34
N TYR A 202 0.05 -10.59 -17.37
CA TYR A 202 1.02 -11.67 -17.35
C TYR A 202 0.82 -12.68 -18.48
N ASP A 203 -0.42 -12.92 -18.89
CA ASP A 203 -0.72 -13.74 -20.07
C ASP A 203 -0.14 -13.08 -21.34
N ASP A 204 -0.34 -11.77 -21.51
CA ASP A 204 0.29 -11.01 -22.59
C ASP A 204 1.82 -10.98 -22.49
N ALA A 205 2.38 -10.97 -21.28
CA ALA A 205 3.81 -11.03 -21.06
C ALA A 205 4.39 -12.41 -21.41
N ALA A 206 3.65 -13.49 -21.18
CA ALA A 206 4.02 -14.84 -21.58
C ALA A 206 4.05 -14.98 -23.11
N GLU A 207 3.21 -14.23 -23.82
CA GLU A 207 3.22 -14.10 -25.28
C GLU A 207 4.28 -13.11 -25.80
N GLY A 208 5.05 -12.47 -24.91
CA GLY A 208 6.11 -11.53 -25.26
C GLY A 208 5.62 -10.16 -25.72
N LYS A 209 4.34 -9.82 -25.53
CA LYS A 209 3.77 -8.51 -25.92
C LYS A 209 4.16 -7.39 -24.96
N ILE A 210 4.38 -7.73 -23.69
CA ILE A 210 4.75 -6.79 -22.64
C ILE A 210 5.80 -7.41 -21.71
N ARG A 211 6.64 -6.59 -21.08
CA ARG A 211 7.60 -7.06 -20.06
C ARG A 211 6.85 -7.34 -18.76
N LYS A 212 7.18 -8.44 -18.08
CA LYS A 212 6.59 -8.79 -16.77
C LYS A 212 6.68 -7.65 -15.74
N CYS A 213 7.83 -6.98 -15.66
CA CYS A 213 8.02 -5.86 -14.74
C CYS A 213 7.10 -4.65 -15.03
N LYS A 214 6.58 -4.50 -16.25
CA LYS A 214 5.55 -3.48 -16.54
C LYS A 214 4.18 -3.87 -15.98
N CYS A 215 3.85 -5.16 -15.97
CA CYS A 215 2.64 -5.65 -15.32
C CYS A 215 2.71 -5.38 -13.81
N ASP A 216 3.87 -5.59 -13.20
CA ASP A 216 4.10 -5.26 -11.79
C ASP A 216 3.92 -3.76 -11.51
N ALA A 217 4.42 -2.88 -12.39
CA ALA A 217 4.18 -1.44 -12.30
C ALA A 217 2.67 -1.11 -12.39
N MET A 218 1.97 -1.69 -13.37
CA MET A 218 0.52 -1.50 -13.54
C MET A 218 -0.29 -2.01 -12.34
N LEU A 219 0.14 -3.09 -11.69
CA LEU A 219 -0.47 -3.60 -10.47
C LEU A 219 -0.32 -2.58 -9.33
N ILE A 220 0.87 -2.02 -9.15
CA ILE A 220 1.13 -0.99 -8.13
C ILE A 220 0.28 0.25 -8.39
N ASP A 221 0.18 0.70 -9.65
CA ASP A 221 -0.64 1.86 -10.02
C ASP A 221 -2.12 1.61 -9.72
N CYS A 222 -2.65 0.45 -10.12
CA CYS A 222 -4.03 0.07 -9.83
C CYS A 222 -4.32 0.08 -8.32
N VAL A 223 -3.43 -0.52 -7.53
CA VAL A 223 -3.57 -0.60 -6.07
C VAL A 223 -3.37 0.76 -5.39
N ASN A 224 -2.60 1.67 -5.97
CA ASN A 224 -2.46 3.05 -5.48
C ASN A 224 -3.72 3.89 -5.71
N GLU A 225 -4.36 3.71 -6.87
CA GLU A 225 -5.58 4.43 -7.25
C GLU A 225 -6.83 3.87 -6.55
N ASN A 226 -6.83 2.57 -6.27
CA ASN A 226 -7.97 1.85 -5.71
C ASN A 226 -7.65 1.25 -4.34
N ASP A 227 -6.88 1.98 -3.51
CA ASP A 227 -6.43 1.49 -2.22
C ASP A 227 -7.63 1.22 -1.29
N ASP A 228 -7.94 -0.07 -1.09
CA ASP A 228 -8.96 -0.51 -0.13
C ASP A 228 -8.41 -0.63 1.30
N GLY A 229 -7.10 -0.39 1.49
CA GLY A 229 -6.45 -0.46 2.79
C GLY A 229 -6.28 -1.88 3.32
N SER A 230 -6.48 -2.88 2.46
CA SER A 230 -6.22 -4.28 2.75
C SER A 230 -4.72 -4.51 2.97
N TRP A 231 -4.39 -5.55 3.72
CA TRP A 231 -3.00 -5.96 3.87
C TRP A 231 -2.40 -6.40 2.52
N ALA A 232 -3.22 -6.95 1.62
CA ALA A 232 -2.81 -7.28 0.25
C ALA A 232 -2.42 -6.01 -0.53
N ALA A 233 -3.18 -4.92 -0.41
CA ALA A 233 -2.84 -3.65 -1.03
C ALA A 233 -1.48 -3.14 -0.53
N ILE A 234 -1.30 -3.11 0.80
CA ILE A 234 -0.07 -2.63 1.45
C ILE A 234 1.14 -3.46 1.00
N GLY A 235 1.07 -4.78 1.11
CA GLY A 235 2.23 -5.58 0.74
C GLY A 235 2.46 -5.64 -0.77
N ILE A 236 1.44 -5.44 -1.63
CA ILE A 236 1.64 -5.35 -3.09
C ILE A 236 2.56 -4.15 -3.37
N ARG A 237 2.25 -3.00 -2.78
CA ARG A 237 3.06 -1.77 -2.95
C ARG A 237 4.50 -1.99 -2.50
N LEU A 238 4.71 -2.59 -1.33
CA LEU A 238 6.05 -2.83 -0.81
C LEU A 238 6.85 -3.87 -1.61
N TYR A 239 6.23 -5.00 -1.92
CA TYR A 239 6.90 -6.15 -2.52
C TYR A 239 7.17 -5.96 -4.02
N PHE A 240 6.21 -5.43 -4.76
CA PHE A 240 6.35 -5.26 -6.21
C PHE A 240 7.12 -4.00 -6.60
N ALA A 241 7.26 -3.00 -5.71
CA ALA A 241 8.03 -1.79 -6.02
C ALA A 241 9.49 -2.07 -6.40
N LEU A 242 10.08 -3.17 -5.94
CA LEU A 242 11.43 -3.61 -6.33
C LEU A 242 11.50 -4.34 -7.67
N LYS A 243 10.36 -4.77 -8.20
CA LYS A 243 10.25 -5.59 -9.42
C LYS A 243 9.74 -4.80 -10.62
N ALA A 244 9.10 -3.65 -10.37
CA ALA A 244 8.49 -2.80 -11.38
C ALA A 244 9.52 -2.12 -12.31
N CYS A 245 9.11 -1.90 -13.57
CA CYS A 245 9.81 -1.21 -14.64
C CYS A 245 8.79 -0.64 -15.66
#